data_AF-A0A6J6AXJ2-F1
#
_entry.id   AF-A0A6J6AXJ2-F1
#
_cell.length_a   1.000
_cell.length_b   1.000
_cell.length_c   1.000
_cell.angle_alpha   90.00
_cell.angle_beta   90.00
_cell.angle_gamma   90.00
#
_symmetry.space_group_name_H-M   'P 1'
#
loop_
_entity.id
_entity.type
_entity.pdbx_description
1 polymer ?
#
loop_
_entity_poly.entity_id
_entity_poly.type
_entity_poly.pdbx_seq_one_letter_code
_entity_poly.pdbx_strand_id
1 'polypeptide(L)'
;MQGNVKVGPSTASGIVDVVFDKAGALVSAHADLAAHLVGTQAGGKKIDLQGTVKLDGNKTETTVSFTGSGVLGDLVINEANGSLTLAANKATFVGLIDVADGPNSVRFNGSIVWDGITAYTPFLMLEGAGEFSGTLQDGQQISVSGSVSTTVVGGQLSAVVTGTFKVGTLKATGSATVETNGATTTLNVDASLVDAGFAAQLQGVVVITDGRAETVSLDAQVNGAVNLGDVTLTGANLHIGSSYGSPIDLTFAGGLKIGNRADLSGSLAASFGPNGSLISLNGQLSGSLSLDSWGLVNFDGTIIASPEQVTLSGSGAVSLINFPLGITFKGSFTSSLTNPSWSLNGSGKLRIASIQIASARLNLSQAVGMKATRAGFYFSILGIPVYFEADFYMNPGGGCSKVNLTGGSFLARPILALVLPGVIGCPVNI
;
A
#
# COMPACT_ATOMS: atom_id res chain seq x y z
N MET A 1 -47.20 -17.28 -45.78
CA MET A 1 -46.15 -18.08 -46.45
C MET A 1 -45.39 -18.88 -45.40
N GLN A 2 -45.08 -20.14 -45.65
CA GLN A 2 -44.26 -20.98 -44.78
C GLN A 2 -43.13 -21.59 -45.59
N GLY A 3 -41.93 -21.67 -45.03
CA GLY A 3 -40.76 -22.20 -45.72
C GLY A 3 -39.78 -22.90 -44.77
N ASN A 4 -39.02 -23.84 -45.32
CA ASN A 4 -37.91 -24.50 -44.64
C ASN A 4 -36.77 -24.72 -45.63
N VAL A 5 -35.54 -24.46 -45.20
CA VAL A 5 -34.30 -24.63 -45.95
C VAL A 5 -33.34 -25.44 -45.08
N LYS A 6 -32.75 -26.49 -45.65
CA LYS A 6 -31.73 -27.30 -44.99
C LYS A 6 -30.49 -27.39 -45.86
N VAL A 7 -29.33 -27.10 -45.29
CA VAL A 7 -28.02 -27.21 -45.94
C VAL A 7 -27.08 -27.95 -45.00
N GLY A 8 -26.81 -29.23 -45.30
CA GLY A 8 -26.04 -30.10 -44.41
C GLY A 8 -26.72 -30.24 -43.04
N PRO A 9 -26.00 -30.02 -41.92
CA PRO A 9 -26.58 -30.06 -40.58
C PRO A 9 -27.35 -28.77 -40.21
N SER A 10 -27.24 -27.70 -40.99
CA SER A 10 -27.88 -26.42 -40.71
C SER A 10 -29.30 -26.36 -41.26
N THR A 11 -30.19 -25.70 -40.53
CA THR A 11 -31.61 -25.50 -40.90
C THR A 11 -32.04 -24.06 -40.67
N ALA A 12 -32.93 -23.57 -41.54
CA ALA A 12 -33.66 -22.33 -41.33
C ALA A 12 -35.13 -22.55 -41.72
N SER A 13 -36.05 -22.19 -40.84
CA SER A 13 -37.48 -22.38 -41.06
C SER A 13 -38.25 -21.18 -40.59
N GLY A 14 -39.43 -20.94 -41.15
CA GLY A 14 -40.29 -19.91 -40.60
C GLY A 14 -41.60 -19.72 -41.32
N ILE A 15 -42.41 -18.86 -40.72
CA ILE A 15 -43.72 -18.44 -41.20
C ILE A 15 -43.70 -16.92 -41.31
N VAL A 16 -44.28 -16.41 -42.40
CA VAL A 16 -44.53 -14.98 -42.60
C VAL A 16 -45.97 -14.83 -43.04
N ASP A 17 -46.78 -14.11 -42.27
CA ASP A 17 -48.16 -13.78 -42.56
C ASP A 17 -48.33 -12.26 -42.60
N VAL A 18 -48.92 -11.75 -43.66
CA VAL A 18 -49.10 -10.31 -43.87
C VAL A 18 -50.50 -10.06 -44.42
N VAL A 19 -51.25 -9.20 -43.73
CA VAL A 19 -52.63 -8.85 -44.07
C VAL A 19 -52.68 -7.36 -44.41
N PHE A 20 -53.28 -7.07 -45.56
CA PHE A 20 -53.58 -5.71 -46.01
C PHE A 20 -55.09 -5.49 -46.06
N ASP A 21 -55.51 -4.24 -45.85
CA ASP A 21 -56.90 -3.85 -46.08
C ASP A 21 -57.19 -3.66 -47.59
N LYS A 22 -58.44 -3.32 -47.92
CA LYS A 22 -58.86 -3.10 -49.32
C LYS A 22 -58.18 -1.89 -49.98
N ALA A 23 -57.65 -0.95 -49.18
CA ALA A 23 -56.92 0.21 -49.68
C ALA A 23 -55.41 -0.05 -49.80
N GLY A 24 -54.94 -1.25 -49.42
CA GLY A 24 -53.53 -1.64 -49.44
C GLY A 24 -52.74 -1.21 -48.19
N ALA A 25 -53.39 -0.73 -47.14
CA ALA A 25 -52.72 -0.41 -45.89
C ALA A 25 -52.46 -1.68 -45.06
N LEU A 26 -51.35 -1.73 -44.34
CA LEU A 26 -51.00 -2.85 -43.47
C LEU A 26 -52.00 -2.96 -42.30
N VAL A 27 -52.63 -4.13 -42.15
CA VAL A 27 -53.49 -4.49 -41.02
C VAL A 27 -52.68 -5.24 -39.98
N SER A 28 -51.93 -6.25 -40.39
CA SER A 28 -51.04 -7.03 -39.52
C SER A 28 -49.88 -7.65 -40.30
N ALA A 29 -48.72 -7.76 -39.67
CA ALA A 29 -47.59 -8.54 -40.11
C ALA A 29 -47.11 -9.41 -38.95
N HIS A 30 -47.04 -10.71 -39.17
CA HIS A 30 -46.50 -11.68 -38.25
C HIS A 30 -45.40 -12.48 -38.95
N ALA A 31 -44.24 -12.60 -38.33
CA ALA A 31 -43.21 -13.53 -38.77
C ALA A 31 -42.63 -14.26 -37.56
N ASP A 32 -42.37 -15.56 -37.72
CA ASP A 32 -41.61 -16.36 -36.78
C ASP A 32 -40.59 -17.16 -37.57
N LEU A 33 -39.31 -16.82 -37.40
CA LEU A 33 -38.18 -17.35 -38.12
C LEU A 33 -37.26 -18.03 -37.11
N ALA A 34 -36.86 -19.27 -37.36
CA ALA A 34 -35.90 -20.02 -36.56
C ALA A 34 -34.74 -20.47 -37.42
N ALA A 35 -33.52 -20.40 -36.89
CA ALA A 35 -32.31 -20.89 -37.53
C ALA A 35 -31.48 -21.73 -36.55
N HIS A 36 -30.91 -22.80 -37.07
CA HIS A 36 -29.89 -23.62 -36.41
C HIS A 36 -28.71 -23.77 -37.37
N LEU A 37 -27.57 -23.19 -37.02
CA LEU A 37 -26.37 -23.16 -37.83
C LEU A 37 -25.31 -24.05 -37.17
N VAL A 38 -24.93 -25.11 -37.86
CA VAL A 38 -23.93 -26.07 -37.39
C VAL A 38 -22.78 -26.11 -38.39
N GLY A 39 -21.55 -26.03 -37.88
CA GLY A 39 -20.37 -26.06 -38.72
C GLY A 39 -19.08 -26.07 -37.92
N THR A 40 -18.00 -25.69 -38.60
CA THR A 40 -16.66 -25.67 -38.03
C THR A 40 -15.92 -24.45 -38.56
N GLN A 41 -15.27 -23.70 -37.66
CA GLN A 41 -14.39 -22.59 -38.05
C GLN A 41 -13.06 -23.12 -38.62
N ALA A 42 -12.31 -22.23 -39.26
CA ALA A 42 -10.91 -22.48 -39.56
C ALA A 42 -10.15 -22.86 -38.27
N GLY A 43 -9.41 -23.97 -38.28
CA GLY A 43 -8.75 -24.52 -37.10
C GLY A 43 -9.57 -25.57 -36.33
N GLY A 44 -10.72 -26.00 -36.83
CA GLY A 44 -11.45 -27.16 -36.30
C GLY A 44 -12.40 -26.87 -35.13
N LYS A 45 -12.56 -25.61 -34.74
CA LYS A 45 -13.43 -25.22 -33.63
C LYS A 45 -14.91 -25.26 -34.02
N LYS A 46 -15.77 -25.66 -33.08
CA LYS A 46 -17.20 -25.91 -33.33
C LYS A 46 -17.98 -24.60 -33.57
N ILE A 47 -18.91 -24.63 -34.51
CA ILE A 47 -20.01 -23.67 -34.63
C ILE A 47 -21.30 -24.43 -34.38
N ASP A 48 -22.10 -23.97 -33.43
CA ASP A 48 -23.42 -24.53 -33.12
C ASP A 48 -24.28 -23.41 -32.53
N LEU A 49 -25.05 -22.74 -33.40
CA LEU A 49 -25.81 -21.54 -33.06
C LEU A 49 -27.28 -21.79 -33.31
N GLN A 50 -28.12 -21.48 -32.34
CA GLN A 50 -29.57 -21.55 -32.47
C GLN A 50 -30.17 -20.19 -32.16
N GLY A 51 -31.21 -19.81 -32.89
CA GLY A 51 -31.90 -18.56 -32.62
C GLY A 51 -33.24 -18.43 -33.33
N THR A 52 -34.04 -17.50 -32.85
CA THR A 52 -35.33 -17.14 -33.42
C THR A 52 -35.40 -15.65 -33.63
N VAL A 53 -36.12 -15.21 -34.67
CA VAL A 53 -36.52 -13.83 -34.87
C VAL A 53 -38.03 -13.82 -35.07
N LYS A 54 -38.74 -13.02 -34.29
CA LYS A 54 -40.17 -12.79 -34.44
C LYS A 54 -40.43 -11.35 -34.81
N LEU A 55 -41.38 -11.13 -35.71
CA LEU A 55 -41.88 -9.82 -36.06
C LEU A 55 -43.38 -9.83 -35.83
N ASP A 56 -43.88 -8.86 -35.08
CA ASP A 56 -45.30 -8.63 -34.87
C ASP A 56 -45.56 -7.15 -35.10
N GLY A 57 -46.47 -6.80 -35.99
CA GLY A 57 -46.71 -5.40 -36.27
C GLY A 57 -48.02 -5.12 -36.97
N ASN A 58 -48.42 -3.86 -36.92
CA ASN A 58 -49.58 -3.31 -37.59
C ASN A 58 -49.30 -1.83 -37.94
N LYS A 59 -50.33 -1.09 -38.34
CA LYS A 59 -50.21 0.34 -38.69
C LYS A 59 -49.72 1.23 -37.53
N THR A 60 -49.93 0.83 -36.28
CA THR A 60 -49.62 1.65 -35.09
C THR A 60 -48.29 1.30 -34.44
N GLU A 61 -47.91 0.03 -34.41
CA GLU A 61 -46.74 -0.47 -33.71
C GLU A 61 -46.14 -1.67 -34.43
N THR A 62 -44.82 -1.80 -34.40
CA THR A 62 -44.08 -2.96 -34.92
C THR A 62 -43.01 -3.37 -33.92
N THR A 63 -43.02 -4.63 -33.52
CA THR A 63 -42.06 -5.25 -32.61
C THR A 63 -41.27 -6.30 -33.36
N VAL A 64 -39.94 -6.22 -33.28
CA VAL A 64 -39.03 -7.27 -33.72
C VAL A 64 -38.34 -7.82 -32.48
N SER A 65 -38.54 -9.09 -32.16
CA SER A 65 -37.85 -9.77 -31.08
C SER A 65 -36.93 -10.85 -31.60
N PHE A 66 -35.86 -11.12 -30.87
CA PHE A 66 -34.92 -12.19 -31.20
C PHE A 66 -34.52 -12.95 -29.95
N THR A 67 -34.17 -14.22 -30.15
CA THR A 67 -33.47 -15.03 -29.15
C THR A 67 -32.32 -15.77 -29.81
N GLY A 68 -31.29 -16.08 -29.04
CA GLY A 68 -30.07 -16.69 -29.55
C GLY A 68 -29.26 -17.33 -28.44
N SER A 69 -28.64 -18.47 -28.74
CA SER A 69 -27.70 -19.15 -27.85
C SER A 69 -26.80 -20.09 -28.66
N GLY A 70 -25.69 -20.53 -28.08
CA GLY A 70 -24.84 -21.54 -28.68
C GLY A 70 -23.36 -21.29 -28.53
N VAL A 71 -22.56 -21.87 -29.42
CA VAL A 71 -21.10 -21.80 -29.41
C VAL A 71 -20.57 -21.36 -30.77
N LEU A 72 -19.65 -20.40 -30.75
CA LEU A 72 -18.90 -19.92 -31.92
C LEU A 72 -17.39 -19.99 -31.62
N GLY A 73 -16.79 -21.13 -31.89
CA GLY A 73 -15.40 -21.37 -31.54
C GLY A 73 -15.24 -21.59 -30.04
N ASP A 74 -14.51 -20.69 -29.37
CA ASP A 74 -14.39 -20.67 -27.90
C ASP A 74 -15.46 -19.78 -27.23
N LEU A 75 -16.12 -18.93 -28.03
CA LEU A 75 -17.16 -18.03 -27.54
C LEU A 75 -18.44 -18.81 -27.25
N VAL A 76 -18.86 -18.81 -26.01
CA VAL A 76 -20.16 -19.31 -25.55
C VAL A 76 -21.13 -18.14 -25.51
N ILE A 77 -22.23 -18.26 -26.25
CA ILE A 77 -23.36 -17.34 -26.18
C ILE A 77 -24.37 -17.99 -25.23
N ASN A 78 -24.34 -17.53 -23.97
CA ASN A 78 -25.26 -18.01 -22.94
C ASN A 78 -26.69 -17.57 -23.28
N GLU A 79 -26.83 -16.29 -23.64
CA GLU A 79 -28.12 -15.70 -23.99
C GLU A 79 -27.93 -14.49 -24.91
N ALA A 80 -28.72 -14.39 -25.98
CA ALA A 80 -28.75 -13.22 -26.86
C ALA A 80 -30.20 -12.94 -27.23
N ASN A 81 -30.88 -12.20 -26.36
CA ASN A 81 -32.30 -11.94 -26.43
C ASN A 81 -32.56 -10.44 -26.54
N GLY A 82 -33.57 -10.04 -27.31
CA GLY A 82 -33.95 -8.64 -27.35
C GLY A 82 -35.24 -8.39 -28.09
N SER A 83 -35.76 -7.18 -27.93
CA SER A 83 -36.98 -6.70 -28.57
C SER A 83 -36.83 -5.23 -28.92
N LEU A 84 -37.04 -4.90 -30.19
CA LEU A 84 -37.17 -3.53 -30.69
C LEU A 84 -38.64 -3.27 -31.01
N THR A 85 -39.27 -2.39 -30.25
CA THR A 85 -40.63 -1.90 -30.50
C THR A 85 -40.57 -0.51 -31.11
N LEU A 86 -41.24 -0.33 -32.24
CA LEU A 86 -41.34 0.90 -33.00
C LEU A 86 -42.80 1.34 -33.03
N ALA A 87 -43.08 2.54 -32.52
CA ALA A 87 -44.39 3.18 -32.52
C ALA A 87 -44.29 4.60 -33.09
N ALA A 88 -45.42 5.28 -33.29
CA ALA A 88 -45.43 6.66 -33.74
C ALA A 88 -44.62 7.55 -32.78
N ASN A 89 -43.50 8.12 -33.27
CA ASN A 89 -42.55 8.94 -32.51
C ASN A 89 -41.94 8.25 -31.29
N LYS A 90 -41.84 6.91 -31.26
CA LYS A 90 -41.16 6.21 -30.17
C LYS A 90 -40.48 4.95 -30.67
N ALA A 91 -39.26 4.72 -30.25
CA ALA A 91 -38.57 3.45 -30.41
C ALA A 91 -38.08 2.96 -29.05
N THR A 92 -38.20 1.67 -28.78
CA THR A 92 -37.74 1.07 -27.53
C THR A 92 -37.05 -0.24 -27.83
N PHE A 93 -35.75 -0.28 -27.56
CA PHE A 93 -34.97 -1.51 -27.52
C PHE A 93 -34.87 -1.99 -26.08
N VAL A 94 -35.08 -3.28 -25.84
CA VAL A 94 -34.76 -3.97 -24.59
C VAL A 94 -33.98 -5.21 -24.97
N GLY A 95 -32.84 -5.46 -24.31
CA GLY A 95 -32.00 -6.60 -24.66
C GLY A 95 -31.18 -7.14 -23.50
N LEU A 96 -30.89 -8.44 -23.59
CA LEU A 96 -29.96 -9.19 -22.77
C LEU A 96 -29.00 -9.92 -23.71
N ILE A 97 -27.71 -9.61 -23.63
CA ILE A 97 -26.65 -10.31 -24.35
C ILE A 97 -25.66 -10.77 -23.29
N ASP A 98 -25.41 -12.07 -23.20
CA ASP A 98 -24.52 -12.71 -22.25
C ASP A 98 -23.62 -13.67 -23.03
N VAL A 99 -22.34 -13.32 -23.09
CA VAL A 99 -21.33 -14.09 -23.81
C VAL A 99 -20.10 -14.30 -22.92
N ALA A 100 -19.43 -15.43 -23.10
CA ALA A 100 -18.22 -15.79 -22.38
C ALA A 100 -17.18 -16.46 -23.28
N ASP A 101 -15.90 -16.18 -23.03
CA ASP A 101 -14.75 -16.87 -23.61
C ASP A 101 -13.75 -17.17 -22.48
N GLY A 102 -13.77 -18.42 -22.01
CA GLY A 102 -13.02 -18.85 -20.83
C GLY A 102 -13.39 -18.01 -19.58
N PRO A 103 -12.43 -17.32 -18.95
CA PRO A 103 -12.70 -16.47 -17.77
C PRO A 103 -13.26 -15.08 -18.12
N ASN A 104 -13.25 -14.69 -19.40
CA ASN A 104 -13.75 -13.39 -19.83
C ASN A 104 -15.24 -13.50 -20.15
N SER A 105 -16.02 -12.51 -19.73
CA SER A 105 -17.46 -12.46 -20.02
C SER A 105 -17.90 -11.03 -20.29
N VAL A 106 -18.94 -10.89 -21.10
CA VAL A 106 -19.64 -9.62 -21.33
C VAL A 106 -21.13 -9.88 -21.22
N ARG A 107 -21.78 -9.16 -20.31
CA ARG A 107 -23.23 -9.15 -20.16
C ARG A 107 -23.77 -7.75 -20.35
N PHE A 108 -24.56 -7.56 -21.40
CA PHE A 108 -25.43 -6.40 -21.59
C PHE A 108 -26.83 -6.78 -21.09
N ASN A 109 -27.44 -5.96 -20.24
CA ASN A 109 -28.85 -6.04 -19.90
C ASN A 109 -29.41 -4.64 -19.78
N GLY A 110 -30.20 -4.19 -20.74
CA GLY A 110 -30.53 -2.78 -20.83
C GLY A 110 -31.73 -2.46 -21.69
N SER A 111 -32.16 -1.20 -21.60
CA SER A 111 -33.12 -0.60 -22.52
C SER A 111 -32.60 0.73 -23.08
N ILE A 112 -32.96 0.99 -24.34
CA ILE A 112 -32.74 2.27 -25.01
C ILE A 112 -34.10 2.74 -25.50
N VAL A 113 -34.52 3.94 -25.11
CA VAL A 113 -35.77 4.55 -25.54
C VAL A 113 -35.45 5.82 -26.30
N TRP A 114 -35.99 5.92 -27.51
CA TRP A 114 -36.11 7.19 -28.23
C TRP A 114 -37.57 7.64 -28.18
N ASP A 115 -37.83 8.87 -27.76
CA ASP A 115 -39.19 9.40 -27.50
C ASP A 115 -39.70 10.38 -28.57
N GLY A 116 -39.05 10.41 -29.74
CA GLY A 116 -39.38 11.36 -30.80
C GLY A 116 -38.46 12.57 -30.82
N ILE A 117 -37.72 12.83 -29.74
CA ILE A 117 -36.83 13.98 -29.58
C ILE A 117 -35.45 13.52 -29.13
N THR A 118 -35.39 12.74 -28.04
CA THR A 118 -34.14 12.33 -27.40
C THR A 118 -34.07 10.82 -27.22
N ALA A 119 -32.84 10.28 -27.26
CA ALA A 119 -32.56 8.91 -26.89
C ALA A 119 -32.00 8.88 -25.47
N TYR A 120 -32.50 7.97 -24.63
CA TYR A 120 -32.05 7.76 -23.26
C TYR A 120 -32.12 6.29 -22.87
N THR A 121 -31.42 5.92 -21.79
CA THR A 121 -31.36 4.55 -21.27
C THR A 121 -32.03 4.48 -19.90
N PRO A 122 -33.32 4.07 -19.81
CA PRO A 122 -34.01 3.96 -18.52
C PRO A 122 -33.29 3.07 -17.51
N PHE A 123 -32.65 2.01 -18.01
CA PHE A 123 -31.74 1.18 -17.26
C PHE A 123 -30.70 0.58 -18.21
N LEU A 124 -29.49 0.40 -17.72
CA LEU A 124 -28.43 -0.32 -18.40
C LEU A 124 -27.50 -0.93 -17.36
N MET A 125 -27.33 -2.24 -17.45
CA MET A 125 -26.37 -3.03 -16.69
C MET A 125 -25.40 -3.66 -17.69
N LEU A 126 -24.16 -3.19 -17.68
CA LEU A 126 -23.05 -3.82 -18.37
C LEU A 126 -22.21 -4.53 -17.32
N GLU A 127 -22.02 -5.84 -17.46
CA GLU A 127 -21.06 -6.61 -16.67
C GLU A 127 -19.93 -7.08 -17.59
N GLY A 128 -18.69 -6.97 -17.14
CA GLY A 128 -17.53 -7.45 -17.89
C GLY A 128 -16.52 -8.06 -16.94
N ALA A 129 -16.11 -9.31 -17.16
CA ALA A 129 -14.96 -9.88 -16.46
C ALA A 129 -13.69 -9.65 -17.29
N GLY A 130 -12.67 -9.04 -16.69
CA GLY A 130 -11.43 -8.71 -17.40
C GLY A 130 -10.35 -8.08 -16.52
N GLU A 131 -9.29 -7.60 -17.16
CA GLU A 131 -8.15 -6.95 -16.50
C GLU A 131 -7.89 -5.57 -17.12
N PHE A 132 -7.87 -4.53 -16.29
CA PHE A 132 -7.24 -3.25 -16.64
C PHE A 132 -5.78 -3.32 -16.23
N SER A 133 -4.84 -2.94 -17.10
CA SER A 133 -3.43 -2.91 -16.73
C SER A 133 -2.68 -1.72 -17.32
N GLY A 134 -1.64 -1.29 -16.61
CA GLY A 134 -0.69 -0.28 -17.03
C GLY A 134 0.72 -0.65 -16.59
N THR A 135 1.73 -0.26 -17.37
CA THR A 135 3.15 -0.50 -17.03
C THR A 135 3.84 0.79 -16.61
N LEU A 136 4.65 0.73 -15.55
CA LEU A 136 5.53 1.81 -15.06
C LEU A 136 6.88 1.82 -15.82
N GLN A 137 7.71 2.86 -15.67
CA GLN A 137 9.01 2.95 -16.36
C GLN A 137 9.99 1.85 -15.97
N ASP A 138 9.92 1.35 -14.73
CA ASP A 138 10.78 0.28 -14.22
C ASP A 138 10.30 -1.13 -14.62
N GLY A 139 9.22 -1.22 -15.41
CA GLY A 139 8.62 -2.48 -15.85
C GLY A 139 7.64 -3.10 -14.87
N GLN A 140 7.41 -2.49 -13.70
CA GLN A 140 6.35 -2.94 -12.80
C GLN A 140 4.98 -2.73 -13.43
N GLN A 141 4.05 -3.65 -13.13
CA GLN A 141 2.67 -3.56 -13.58
C GLN A 141 1.75 -3.08 -12.48
N ILE A 142 0.77 -2.30 -12.88
CA ILE A 142 -0.43 -2.02 -12.11
C ILE A 142 -1.56 -2.70 -12.84
N SER A 143 -2.32 -3.54 -12.14
CA SER A 143 -3.48 -4.16 -12.76
C SER A 143 -4.65 -4.35 -11.82
N VAL A 144 -5.84 -4.35 -12.40
CA VAL A 144 -7.10 -4.59 -11.72
C VAL A 144 -7.81 -5.69 -12.46
N SER A 145 -7.91 -6.85 -11.82
CA SER A 145 -8.60 -8.02 -12.35
C SER A 145 -9.90 -8.23 -11.60
N GLY A 146 -11.02 -8.30 -12.31
CA GLY A 146 -12.32 -8.37 -11.65
C GLY A 146 -13.51 -8.21 -12.57
N SER A 147 -14.67 -7.99 -11.96
CA SER A 147 -15.92 -7.71 -12.65
C SER A 147 -16.15 -6.20 -12.70
N VAL A 148 -16.30 -5.65 -13.89
CA VAL A 148 -16.84 -4.32 -14.14
C VAL A 148 -18.35 -4.42 -14.11
N SER A 149 -19.01 -3.49 -13.44
CA SER A 149 -20.47 -3.29 -13.49
C SER A 149 -20.78 -1.82 -13.73
N THR A 150 -21.79 -1.49 -14.54
CA THR A 150 -22.26 -0.10 -14.65
C THR A 150 -23.49 0.15 -13.79
N THR A 151 -23.50 1.28 -13.08
CA THR A 151 -24.67 1.79 -12.37
C THR A 151 -25.05 3.17 -12.92
N VAL A 152 -26.33 3.52 -12.90
CA VAL A 152 -26.79 4.86 -13.28
C VAL A 152 -26.88 5.72 -12.01
N VAL A 153 -26.01 6.72 -11.89
CA VAL A 153 -25.99 7.67 -10.76
C VAL A 153 -26.34 9.05 -11.30
N GLY A 154 -27.44 9.65 -10.83
CA GLY A 154 -27.86 10.99 -11.27
C GLY A 154 -28.18 11.12 -12.76
N GLY A 155 -28.50 10.02 -13.45
CA GLY A 155 -28.75 9.99 -14.90
C GLY A 155 -27.49 9.78 -15.76
N GLN A 156 -26.32 9.60 -15.13
CA GLN A 156 -25.05 9.34 -15.81
C GLN A 156 -24.58 7.91 -15.51
N LEU A 157 -24.04 7.22 -16.53
CA LEU A 157 -23.48 5.88 -16.37
C LEU A 157 -22.13 5.97 -15.65
N SER A 158 -22.01 5.26 -14.54
CA SER A 158 -20.79 5.11 -13.75
C SER A 158 -20.36 3.65 -13.78
N ALA A 159 -19.15 3.38 -14.26
CA ALA A 159 -18.57 2.03 -14.26
C ALA A 159 -17.81 1.80 -12.95
N VAL A 160 -17.99 0.65 -12.32
CA VAL A 160 -17.29 0.23 -11.10
C VAL A 160 -16.68 -1.13 -11.35
N VAL A 161 -15.35 -1.23 -11.23
CA VAL A 161 -14.64 -2.51 -11.22
C VAL A 161 -14.51 -3.00 -9.79
N THR A 162 -14.88 -4.25 -9.52
CA THR A 162 -14.69 -4.93 -8.23
C THR A 162 -13.79 -6.13 -8.42
N GLY A 163 -12.73 -6.25 -7.63
CA GLY A 163 -11.81 -7.36 -7.77
C GLY A 163 -10.48 -7.18 -7.04
N THR A 164 -9.44 -7.78 -7.61
CA THR A 164 -8.08 -7.76 -7.08
C THR A 164 -7.25 -6.71 -7.80
N PHE A 165 -6.69 -5.80 -7.02
CA PHE A 165 -5.76 -4.75 -7.43
C PHE A 165 -4.35 -5.21 -7.14
N LYS A 166 -3.47 -5.09 -8.11
CA LYS A 166 -2.02 -5.24 -7.96
C LYS A 166 -1.37 -3.91 -8.26
N VAL A 167 -0.58 -3.40 -7.31
CA VAL A 167 0.19 -2.16 -7.47
C VAL A 167 1.65 -2.50 -7.19
N GLY A 168 2.40 -2.77 -8.26
CA GLY A 168 3.72 -3.37 -8.14
C GLY A 168 3.63 -4.74 -7.45
N THR A 169 4.14 -4.82 -6.22
CA THR A 169 4.18 -6.05 -5.43
C THR A 169 3.04 -6.17 -4.42
N LEU A 170 2.31 -5.07 -4.18
CA LEU A 170 1.20 -5.03 -3.25
C LEU A 170 -0.07 -5.58 -3.90
N LYS A 171 -0.87 -6.27 -3.09
CA LYS A 171 -2.19 -6.79 -3.47
C LYS A 171 -3.26 -6.16 -2.60
N ALA A 172 -4.37 -5.79 -3.21
CA ALA A 172 -5.55 -5.31 -2.51
C ALA A 172 -6.82 -5.90 -3.13
N THR A 173 -7.89 -5.97 -2.36
CA THR A 173 -9.22 -6.38 -2.81
C THR A 173 -10.23 -5.29 -2.49
N GLY A 174 -11.04 -4.91 -3.46
CA GLY A 174 -12.03 -3.85 -3.28
C GLY A 174 -12.66 -3.44 -4.60
N SER A 175 -12.91 -2.14 -4.73
CA SER A 175 -13.56 -1.57 -5.91
C SER A 175 -12.87 -0.30 -6.41
N ALA A 176 -13.08 0.05 -7.66
CA ALA A 176 -12.72 1.34 -8.20
C ALA A 176 -13.78 1.86 -9.17
N THR A 177 -14.09 3.15 -9.10
CA THR A 177 -14.89 3.81 -10.13
C THR A 177 -13.99 4.07 -11.34
N VAL A 178 -14.46 3.69 -12.52
CA VAL A 178 -13.75 3.76 -13.80
C VAL A 178 -14.32 4.90 -14.62
N GLU A 179 -13.44 5.81 -15.04
CA GLU A 179 -13.75 6.88 -16.00
C GLU A 179 -12.80 6.77 -17.20
N THR A 180 -13.34 6.72 -18.41
CA THR A 180 -12.54 6.62 -19.64
C THR A 180 -12.81 7.82 -20.53
N ASN A 181 -11.74 8.49 -20.96
CA ASN A 181 -11.80 9.60 -21.93
C ASN A 181 -10.71 9.41 -22.99
N GLY A 182 -11.12 8.97 -24.20
CA GLY A 182 -10.20 8.63 -25.27
C GLY A 182 -9.27 7.46 -24.88
N ALA A 183 -7.97 7.70 -24.91
CA ALA A 183 -6.93 6.73 -24.54
C ALA A 183 -6.67 6.62 -23.03
N THR A 184 -7.24 7.53 -22.23
CA THR A 184 -6.98 7.63 -20.79
C THR A 184 -8.09 6.96 -20.01
N THR A 185 -7.71 6.09 -19.07
CA THR A 185 -8.59 5.46 -18.07
C THR A 185 -8.14 5.87 -16.67
N THR A 186 -9.07 6.45 -15.92
CA THR A 186 -8.90 6.84 -14.53
C THR A 186 -9.64 5.84 -13.63
N LEU A 187 -8.95 5.33 -12.61
CA LEU A 187 -9.49 4.44 -11.60
C LEU A 187 -9.44 5.15 -10.25
N ASN A 188 -10.61 5.48 -9.70
CA ASN A 188 -10.74 5.98 -8.33
C ASN A 188 -10.89 4.78 -7.39
N VAL A 189 -9.79 4.36 -6.78
CA VAL A 189 -9.63 3.12 -6.02
C VAL A 189 -10.10 3.28 -4.58
N ASP A 190 -10.82 2.28 -4.09
CA ASP A 190 -11.13 2.05 -2.68
C ASP A 190 -11.00 0.53 -2.40
N ALA A 191 -9.86 0.12 -1.87
CA ALA A 191 -9.53 -1.30 -1.71
C ALA A 191 -8.71 -1.60 -0.45
N SER A 192 -8.99 -2.75 0.18
CA SER A 192 -8.25 -3.20 1.37
C SER A 192 -7.00 -3.97 0.95
N LEU A 193 -5.84 -3.65 1.52
CA LEU A 193 -4.62 -4.46 1.34
C LEU A 193 -4.81 -5.89 1.84
N VAL A 194 -4.25 -6.84 1.11
CA VAL A 194 -4.26 -8.28 1.42
C VAL A 194 -2.83 -8.78 1.40
N ASP A 195 -2.49 -9.65 2.36
CA ASP A 195 -1.16 -10.27 2.49
C ASP A 195 0.02 -9.30 2.63
N ALA A 196 -0.23 -8.02 3.00
CA ALA A 196 0.81 -7.01 3.19
C ALA A 196 1.50 -7.07 4.58
N GLY A 197 1.07 -7.97 5.46
CA GLY A 197 1.54 -8.06 6.86
C GLY A 197 0.92 -7.04 7.82
N PHE A 198 0.07 -6.13 7.31
CA PHE A 198 -0.72 -5.17 8.07
C PHE A 198 -2.03 -4.85 7.33
N ALA A 199 -3.03 -4.34 8.06
CA ALA A 199 -4.32 -3.94 7.50
C ALA A 199 -4.31 -2.45 7.13
N ALA A 200 -4.62 -2.12 5.88
CA ALA A 200 -4.79 -0.74 5.43
C ALA A 200 -5.81 -0.65 4.29
N GLN A 201 -6.54 0.46 4.21
CA GLN A 201 -7.46 0.76 3.12
C GLN A 201 -6.78 1.73 2.16
N LEU A 202 -6.48 1.28 0.94
CA LEU A 202 -5.99 2.12 -0.15
C LEU A 202 -7.13 2.92 -0.75
N GLN A 203 -6.96 4.24 -0.78
CA GLN A 203 -7.87 5.19 -1.41
C GLN A 203 -7.09 6.15 -2.28
N GLY A 204 -7.58 6.44 -3.48
CA GLY A 204 -6.96 7.42 -4.35
C GLY A 204 -7.18 7.14 -5.82
N VAL A 205 -6.23 7.57 -6.66
CA VAL A 205 -6.39 7.54 -8.11
C VAL A 205 -5.24 6.85 -8.83
N VAL A 206 -5.58 6.08 -9.85
CA VAL A 206 -4.64 5.57 -10.85
C VAL A 206 -5.07 6.06 -12.21
N VAL A 207 -4.14 6.65 -12.98
CA VAL A 207 -4.39 7.14 -14.34
C VAL A 207 -3.51 6.35 -15.30
N ILE A 208 -4.17 5.68 -16.27
CA ILE A 208 -3.54 4.88 -17.30
C ILE A 208 -3.82 5.53 -18.65
N THR A 209 -2.79 5.85 -19.42
CA THR A 209 -2.90 6.36 -20.79
C THR A 209 -2.14 5.43 -21.72
N ASP A 210 -2.82 4.90 -22.75
CA ASP A 210 -2.23 3.98 -23.74
C ASP A 210 -1.45 2.80 -23.11
N GLY A 211 -2.00 2.22 -22.03
CA GLY A 211 -1.38 1.09 -21.32
C GLY A 211 -0.16 1.45 -20.45
N ARG A 212 0.12 2.75 -20.25
CA ARG A 212 1.14 3.23 -19.31
C ARG A 212 0.48 3.84 -18.08
N ALA A 213 0.95 3.47 -16.89
CA ALA A 213 0.50 4.10 -15.66
C ALA A 213 1.22 5.45 -15.50
N GLU A 214 0.52 6.55 -15.79
CA GLU A 214 1.09 7.90 -15.75
C GLU A 214 1.04 8.50 -14.35
N THR A 215 -0.02 8.21 -13.59
CA THR A 215 -0.19 8.68 -12.22
C THR A 215 -0.68 7.54 -11.33
N VAL A 216 -0.05 7.40 -10.18
CA VAL A 216 -0.48 6.51 -9.09
C VAL A 216 -0.41 7.34 -7.83
N SER A 217 -1.53 7.56 -7.18
CA SER A 217 -1.58 8.28 -5.91
C SER A 217 -2.59 7.57 -5.05
N LEU A 218 -2.13 6.62 -4.23
CA LEU A 218 -2.96 5.86 -3.31
C LEU A 218 -2.48 6.12 -1.89
N ASP A 219 -3.37 6.62 -1.07
CA ASP A 219 -3.16 6.83 0.35
C ASP A 219 -3.82 5.71 1.14
N ALA A 220 -3.19 5.29 2.22
CA ALA A 220 -3.76 4.36 3.17
C ALA A 220 -3.42 4.72 4.60
N GLN A 221 -4.45 4.81 5.44
CA GLN A 221 -4.25 4.81 6.88
C GLN A 221 -4.09 3.35 7.33
N VAL A 222 -2.96 3.03 7.97
CA VAL A 222 -2.75 1.69 8.55
C VAL A 222 -3.58 1.58 9.83
N ASN A 223 -4.51 0.64 9.85
CA ASN A 223 -5.29 0.32 11.05
C ASN A 223 -4.52 -0.66 11.92
N GLY A 224 -3.95 -0.16 13.02
CA GLY A 224 -3.19 -0.93 13.98
C GLY A 224 -1.70 -0.64 13.91
N ALA A 225 -0.87 -1.69 13.97
CA ALA A 225 0.58 -1.57 13.98
C ALA A 225 1.22 -2.49 12.94
N VAL A 226 2.27 -2.00 12.27
CA VAL A 226 3.06 -2.80 11.33
C VAL A 226 4.22 -3.41 12.09
N ASN A 227 4.25 -4.74 12.21
CA ASN A 227 5.36 -5.46 12.84
C ASN A 227 6.39 -5.88 11.80
N LEU A 228 7.65 -5.48 12.02
CA LEU A 228 8.81 -5.70 11.16
C LEU A 228 9.93 -6.30 12.03
N GLY A 229 9.86 -7.61 12.28
CA GLY A 229 10.70 -8.25 13.30
C GLY A 229 10.40 -7.67 14.69
N ASP A 230 11.40 -7.11 15.35
CA ASP A 230 11.26 -6.45 16.67
C ASP A 230 10.72 -5.01 16.58
N VAL A 231 10.53 -4.49 15.37
CA VAL A 231 10.10 -3.12 15.11
C VAL A 231 8.59 -3.06 14.92
N THR A 232 7.89 -2.24 15.69
CA THR A 232 6.45 -2.00 15.54
C THR A 232 6.22 -0.55 15.14
N LEU A 233 5.72 -0.31 13.93
CA LEU A 233 5.25 1.01 13.48
C LEU A 233 3.82 1.23 13.95
N THR A 234 3.53 2.31 14.66
CA THR A 234 2.18 2.65 15.16
C THR A 234 1.66 3.95 14.53
N GLY A 235 0.39 3.97 14.15
CA GLY A 235 -0.26 5.18 13.59
C GLY A 235 0.28 5.57 12.22
N ALA A 236 0.66 4.58 11.42
CA ALA A 236 1.39 4.82 10.18
C ALA A 236 0.43 5.20 9.04
N ASN A 237 0.73 6.29 8.33
CA ASN A 237 0.11 6.58 7.03
C ASN A 237 1.02 6.08 5.92
N LEU A 238 0.50 5.23 5.03
CA LEU A 238 1.15 4.72 3.84
C LEU A 238 0.73 5.58 2.64
N HIS A 239 1.69 6.24 2.01
CA HIS A 239 1.48 6.84 0.68
C HIS A 239 2.16 5.98 -0.38
N ILE A 240 1.45 5.72 -1.47
CA ILE A 240 1.93 5.03 -2.67
C ILE A 240 1.85 6.04 -3.82
N GLY A 241 2.98 6.64 -4.15
CA GLY A 241 3.08 7.68 -5.16
C GLY A 241 3.88 7.22 -6.38
N SER A 242 3.41 7.55 -7.57
CA SER A 242 4.21 7.61 -8.79
C SER A 242 3.69 8.74 -9.68
N SER A 243 4.62 9.54 -10.19
CA SER A 243 4.32 10.58 -11.18
C SER A 243 5.11 10.32 -12.47
N TYR A 244 4.45 10.44 -13.60
CA TYR A 244 5.01 10.24 -14.94
C TYR A 244 5.72 8.88 -15.11
N GLY A 245 5.16 7.83 -14.51
CA GLY A 245 5.70 6.47 -14.59
C GLY A 245 6.97 6.22 -13.77
N SER A 246 7.35 7.12 -12.86
CA SER A 246 8.43 6.89 -11.90
C SER A 246 8.19 5.63 -11.05
N PRO A 247 9.22 5.04 -10.41
CA PRO A 247 9.00 3.94 -9.47
C PRO A 247 8.03 4.33 -8.35
N ILE A 248 7.39 3.33 -7.75
CA ILE A 248 6.49 3.52 -6.61
C ILE A 248 7.29 3.95 -5.37
N ASP A 249 6.96 5.12 -4.81
CA ASP A 249 7.46 5.59 -3.53
C ASP A 249 6.52 5.18 -2.40
N LEU A 250 7.07 4.57 -1.34
CA LEU A 250 6.37 4.19 -0.11
C LEU A 250 6.86 5.04 1.06
N THR A 251 5.99 5.86 1.64
CA THR A 251 6.34 6.69 2.82
C THR A 251 5.48 6.31 4.02
N PHE A 252 6.10 6.20 5.21
CA PHE A 252 5.41 5.96 6.48
C PHE A 252 5.64 7.12 7.46
N ALA A 253 4.56 7.72 7.97
CA ALA A 253 4.63 8.70 9.06
C ALA A 253 4.00 8.09 10.32
N GLY A 254 4.79 7.88 11.40
CA GLY A 254 4.28 7.25 12.62
C GLY A 254 5.31 7.06 13.76
N GLY A 255 4.86 6.46 14.86
CA GLY A 255 5.72 6.04 15.98
C GLY A 255 6.43 4.72 15.68
N LEU A 256 7.66 4.56 16.16
CA LEU A 256 8.52 3.40 16.02
C LEU A 256 8.82 2.82 17.40
N LYS A 257 8.30 1.64 17.69
CA LYS A 257 8.70 0.85 18.87
C LYS A 257 9.69 -0.22 18.46
N ILE A 258 10.75 -0.42 19.27
CA ILE A 258 11.70 -1.53 19.09
C ILE A 258 11.65 -2.41 20.34
N GLY A 259 10.89 -3.51 20.27
CA GLY A 259 10.55 -4.36 21.40
C GLY A 259 10.04 -3.56 22.62
N ASN A 260 10.50 -3.91 23.82
CA ASN A 260 10.26 -3.14 25.06
C ASN A 260 11.34 -2.07 25.32
N ARG A 261 12.23 -1.80 24.34
CA ARG A 261 13.50 -1.11 24.56
C ARG A 261 13.57 0.26 23.89
N ALA A 262 12.76 0.58 22.89
CA ALA A 262 12.76 1.92 22.30
C ALA A 262 11.34 2.40 22.04
N ASP A 263 11.06 3.66 22.41
CA ASP A 263 9.86 4.39 22.00
C ASP A 263 10.31 5.66 21.28
N LEU A 264 10.37 5.58 19.96
CA LEU A 264 10.89 6.59 19.06
C LEU A 264 9.74 7.08 18.17
N SER A 265 9.77 8.32 17.74
CA SER A 265 8.74 8.93 16.88
C SER A 265 9.41 9.74 15.79
N GLY A 266 8.93 9.66 14.55
CA GLY A 266 9.60 10.39 13.48
C GLY A 266 9.06 10.11 12.08
N SER A 267 9.75 10.69 11.10
CA SER A 267 9.45 10.48 9.68
C SER A 267 10.35 9.37 9.15
N LEU A 268 9.75 8.31 8.59
CA LEU A 268 10.43 7.09 8.19
C LEU A 268 10.10 6.73 6.73
N ALA A 269 11.14 6.62 5.91
CA ALA A 269 11.06 6.03 4.58
C ALA A 269 11.41 4.54 4.68
N ALA A 270 10.52 3.67 4.22
CA ALA A 270 10.70 2.22 4.23
C ALA A 270 10.65 1.66 2.81
N SER A 271 11.55 0.74 2.48
CA SER A 271 11.56 0.00 1.21
C SER A 271 11.27 -1.47 1.48
N PHE A 272 10.45 -2.09 0.63
CA PHE A 272 10.00 -3.47 0.78
C PHE A 272 10.24 -4.29 -0.48
N GLY A 273 10.49 -5.59 -0.30
CA GLY A 273 10.64 -6.56 -1.36
C GLY A 273 9.30 -7.12 -1.86
N PRO A 274 9.33 -7.93 -2.93
CA PRO A 274 8.13 -8.43 -3.61
C PRO A 274 7.17 -9.30 -2.79
N ASN A 275 7.63 -9.72 -1.62
CA ASN A 275 6.98 -10.58 -0.65
C ASN A 275 6.62 -9.83 0.64
N GLY A 276 6.68 -8.50 0.65
CA GLY A 276 6.39 -7.68 1.83
C GLY A 276 7.50 -7.67 2.88
N SER A 277 8.67 -8.25 2.61
CA SER A 277 9.82 -8.19 3.52
C SER A 277 10.48 -6.81 3.46
N LEU A 278 10.82 -6.23 4.62
CA LEU A 278 11.57 -4.97 4.69
C LEU A 278 12.94 -5.13 4.02
N ILE A 279 13.28 -4.26 3.06
CA ILE A 279 14.62 -4.14 2.48
C ILE A 279 15.44 -3.14 3.29
N SER A 280 14.87 -1.96 3.56
CA SER A 280 15.54 -0.90 4.32
C SER A 280 14.56 0.05 4.99
N LEU A 281 14.92 0.60 6.14
CA LEU A 281 14.20 1.69 6.82
C LEU A 281 15.17 2.83 7.12
N ASN A 282 14.87 4.03 6.64
CA ASN A 282 15.68 5.24 6.83
C ASN A 282 14.81 6.39 7.30
N GLY A 283 15.26 7.21 8.25
CA GLY A 283 14.49 8.39 8.62
C GLY A 283 15.02 9.13 9.84
N GLN A 284 14.37 10.23 10.17
CA GLN A 284 14.66 11.04 11.35
C GLN A 284 13.76 10.60 12.50
N LEU A 285 14.36 10.32 13.64
CA LEU A 285 13.69 9.86 14.85
C LEU A 285 14.00 10.78 16.02
N SER A 286 12.98 11.05 16.82
CA SER A 286 13.11 11.63 18.14
C SER A 286 12.34 10.83 19.19
N GLY A 287 12.88 10.73 20.41
CA GLY A 287 12.18 9.98 21.47
C GLY A 287 13.11 9.47 22.56
N SER A 288 12.79 8.29 23.09
CA SER A 288 13.55 7.67 24.19
C SER A 288 13.97 6.24 23.88
N LEU A 289 15.16 5.87 24.33
CA LEU A 289 15.72 4.52 24.22
C LEU A 289 15.99 4.01 25.63
N SER A 290 15.50 2.82 25.98
CA SER A 290 15.79 2.10 27.23
C SER A 290 16.68 0.90 26.94
N LEU A 291 17.88 0.89 27.50
CA LEU A 291 18.90 -0.15 27.36
C LEU A 291 19.20 -0.74 28.74
N ASP A 292 18.51 -1.82 29.11
CA ASP A 292 18.70 -2.63 30.34
C ASP A 292 18.91 -1.81 31.65
N SER A 293 20.11 -1.27 31.91
CA SER A 293 20.48 -0.47 33.09
C SER A 293 20.54 1.06 32.87
N TRP A 294 20.29 1.55 31.66
CA TRP A 294 20.42 2.95 31.25
C TRP A 294 19.47 3.34 30.12
N GLY A 295 19.26 4.63 29.87
CA GLY A 295 18.40 5.10 28.81
C GLY A 295 18.89 6.39 28.16
N LEU A 296 18.47 6.63 26.93
CA LEU A 296 18.63 7.90 26.22
C LEU A 296 17.27 8.60 26.23
N VAL A 297 17.23 9.84 26.67
CA VAL A 297 16.03 10.70 26.62
C VAL A 297 16.30 11.85 25.67
N ASN A 298 15.25 12.31 24.99
CA ASN A 298 15.35 13.35 23.96
C ASN A 298 16.40 13.01 22.89
N PHE A 299 16.42 11.76 22.45
CA PHE A 299 17.21 11.38 21.28
C PHE A 299 16.68 12.16 20.07
N ASP A 300 17.58 12.63 19.22
CA ASP A 300 17.35 13.21 17.91
C ASP A 300 18.44 12.66 16.98
N GLY A 301 18.04 11.92 15.94
CA GLY A 301 18.98 11.27 15.07
C GLY A 301 18.35 10.56 13.87
N THR A 302 19.18 9.84 13.13
CA THR A 302 18.78 9.00 12.01
C THR A 302 18.74 7.52 12.39
N ILE A 303 17.87 6.77 11.72
CA ILE A 303 17.87 5.31 11.72
C ILE A 303 18.28 4.79 10.33
N ILE A 304 19.01 3.69 10.33
CA ILE A 304 19.22 2.80 9.18
C ILE A 304 18.96 1.39 9.69
N ALA A 305 17.92 0.73 9.19
CA ALA A 305 17.64 -0.67 9.52
C ALA A 305 17.53 -1.55 8.26
N SER A 306 18.08 -2.76 8.36
CA SER A 306 17.87 -3.89 7.46
C SER A 306 17.26 -5.06 8.27
N PRO A 307 16.82 -6.15 7.62
CA PRO A 307 16.36 -7.36 8.33
C PRO A 307 17.35 -7.92 9.35
N GLU A 308 18.64 -7.60 9.22
CA GLU A 308 19.73 -8.19 10.00
C GLU A 308 20.29 -7.24 11.06
N GLN A 309 20.14 -5.92 10.89
CA GLN A 309 20.80 -4.91 11.71
C GLN A 309 20.01 -3.61 11.79
N VAL A 310 20.03 -2.98 12.98
CA VAL A 310 19.46 -1.65 13.22
C VAL A 310 20.56 -0.72 13.75
N THR A 311 20.83 0.36 13.03
CA THR A 311 21.74 1.42 13.47
C THR A 311 20.97 2.72 13.68
N LEU A 312 21.06 3.27 14.89
CA LEU A 312 20.61 4.60 15.27
C LEU A 312 21.83 5.52 15.37
N SER A 313 21.82 6.69 14.74
CA SER A 313 22.92 7.68 14.84
C SER A 313 22.35 9.03 15.21
N GLY A 314 22.77 9.62 16.32
CA GLY A 314 22.14 10.86 16.77
C GLY A 314 22.77 11.49 18.00
N SER A 315 22.03 12.42 18.58
CA SER A 315 22.37 13.09 19.82
C SER A 315 21.22 12.96 20.80
N GLY A 316 21.50 13.08 22.09
CA GLY A 316 20.45 13.04 23.11
C GLY A 316 21.04 13.28 24.49
N ALA A 317 20.25 13.00 25.53
CA ALA A 317 20.73 12.98 26.90
C ALA A 317 20.74 11.55 27.46
N VAL A 318 21.82 11.16 28.16
CA VAL A 318 21.87 9.85 28.83
C VAL A 318 21.22 9.99 30.22
N SER A 319 20.25 9.14 30.53
CA SER A 319 19.66 8.97 31.85
C SER A 319 20.02 7.59 32.40
N LEU A 320 20.63 7.50 33.59
CA LEU A 320 20.98 6.24 34.25
C LEU A 320 20.08 6.05 35.48
N ILE A 321 19.63 4.80 35.71
CA ILE A 321 18.75 4.45 36.84
C ILE A 321 19.44 4.71 38.20
N ASN A 322 20.78 4.64 38.25
CA ASN A 322 21.59 4.77 39.47
C ASN A 322 22.41 6.08 39.56
N PHE A 323 22.34 6.97 38.57
CA PHE A 323 23.11 8.22 38.54
C PHE A 323 22.36 9.32 37.77
N PRO A 324 21.96 10.43 38.40
CA PRO A 324 21.36 11.55 37.67
C PRO A 324 22.45 12.25 36.83
N LEU A 325 22.36 12.14 35.51
CA LEU A 325 23.26 12.78 34.56
C LEU A 325 22.52 13.86 33.78
N GLY A 326 23.03 15.09 33.82
CA GLY A 326 22.68 16.17 32.89
C GLY A 326 23.67 16.22 31.73
N ILE A 327 23.85 15.09 31.03
CA ILE A 327 24.86 14.94 29.97
C ILE A 327 24.18 14.90 28.61
N THR A 328 24.55 15.82 27.72
CA THR A 328 24.24 15.76 26.29
C THR A 328 25.36 15.01 25.56
N PHE A 329 25.02 14.01 24.74
CA PHE A 329 25.98 13.24 23.94
C PHE A 329 25.71 13.38 22.45
N LYS A 330 26.74 13.13 21.62
CA LYS A 330 26.63 12.82 20.19
C LYS A 330 27.19 11.41 19.99
N GLY A 331 26.52 10.53 19.25
CA GLY A 331 27.01 9.15 19.11
C GLY A 331 26.17 8.27 18.21
N SER A 332 26.67 7.07 17.95
CA SER A 332 25.94 6.04 17.21
C SER A 332 25.70 4.82 18.10
N PHE A 333 24.52 4.26 17.94
CA PHE A 333 24.04 3.03 18.57
C PHE A 333 23.79 2.01 17.46
N THR A 334 24.46 0.87 17.49
CA THR A 334 24.36 -0.16 16.44
C THR A 334 23.92 -1.48 17.06
N SER A 335 22.62 -1.72 17.08
CA SER A 335 22.05 -2.97 17.57
C SER A 335 22.04 -4.05 16.48
N SER A 336 22.56 -5.23 16.77
CA SER A 336 22.36 -6.43 15.95
C SER A 336 21.48 -7.44 16.69
N LEU A 337 20.78 -8.31 15.95
CA LEU A 337 19.82 -9.31 16.46
C LEU A 337 20.37 -10.21 17.58
N THR A 338 21.69 -10.40 17.64
CA THR A 338 22.33 -11.31 18.59
C THR A 338 23.34 -10.63 19.53
N ASN A 339 23.86 -9.45 19.17
CA ASN A 339 24.86 -8.72 19.94
C ASN A 339 24.66 -7.19 19.81
N PRO A 340 23.94 -6.54 20.72
CA PRO A 340 23.66 -5.11 20.61
C PRO A 340 24.88 -4.25 20.97
N SER A 341 25.56 -3.65 19.99
CA SER A 341 26.76 -2.82 20.24
C SER A 341 26.44 -1.32 20.28
N TRP A 342 27.20 -0.55 21.05
CA TRP A 342 26.98 0.90 21.12
C TRP A 342 28.29 1.65 21.39
N SER A 343 28.39 2.86 20.83
CA SER A 343 29.56 3.74 20.97
C SER A 343 29.13 5.20 21.02
N LEU A 344 29.19 5.80 22.22
CA LEU A 344 28.78 7.19 22.44
C LEU A 344 30.00 8.07 22.73
N ASN A 345 30.09 9.24 22.08
CA ASN A 345 31.16 10.22 22.31
C ASN A 345 30.58 11.60 22.63
N GLY A 346 30.45 11.90 23.91
CA GLY A 346 29.84 13.15 24.40
C GLY A 346 30.80 14.02 25.18
N SER A 347 30.35 15.23 25.50
CA SER A 347 31.00 16.07 26.51
C SER A 347 29.94 16.74 27.37
N GLY A 348 30.10 16.74 28.68
CA GLY A 348 29.12 17.33 29.59
C GLY A 348 29.56 17.37 31.05
N LYS A 349 28.65 17.84 31.91
CA LYS A 349 28.81 17.82 33.37
C LYS A 349 28.45 16.44 33.90
N LEU A 350 29.36 15.83 34.63
CA LEU A 350 29.19 14.48 35.20
C LEU A 350 29.22 14.60 36.73
N ARG A 351 28.32 13.90 37.44
CA ARG A 351 28.44 13.73 38.89
C ARG A 351 28.83 12.28 39.18
N ILE A 352 29.90 12.06 39.94
CA ILE A 352 30.32 10.74 40.42
C ILE A 352 30.38 10.81 41.95
N ALA A 353 29.52 10.05 42.64
CA ALA A 353 29.32 10.16 44.08
C ALA A 353 29.07 11.63 44.51
N SER A 354 29.94 12.19 45.35
CA SER A 354 29.91 13.60 45.78
C SER A 354 30.70 14.56 44.88
N ILE A 355 31.35 14.06 43.82
CA ILE A 355 32.21 14.87 42.95
C ILE A 355 31.41 15.38 41.75
N GLN A 356 31.45 16.69 41.54
CA GLN A 356 30.94 17.33 40.34
C GLN A 356 32.09 17.62 39.37
N ILE A 357 32.05 16.98 38.21
CA ILE A 357 32.97 17.19 37.10
C ILE A 357 32.42 18.32 36.22
N ALA A 358 33.23 19.36 36.04
CA ALA A 358 32.86 20.56 35.30
C ALA A 358 32.79 20.30 33.78
N SER A 359 33.68 19.46 33.28
CA SER A 359 33.69 18.98 31.90
C SER A 359 34.47 17.66 31.81
N ALA A 360 34.00 16.74 30.97
CA ALA A 360 34.72 15.53 30.59
C ALA A 360 34.37 15.15 29.15
N ARG A 361 35.30 14.49 28.45
CA ARG A 361 35.00 13.79 27.21
C ARG A 361 34.65 12.35 27.54
N LEU A 362 33.43 11.95 27.23
CA LEU A 362 32.87 10.66 27.59
C LEU A 362 32.91 9.75 26.37
N ASN A 363 33.52 8.59 26.52
CA ASN A 363 33.42 7.49 25.57
C ASN A 363 32.76 6.32 26.29
N LEU A 364 31.69 5.78 25.74
CA LEU A 364 31.00 4.65 26.33
C LEU A 364 30.84 3.52 25.31
N SER A 365 31.15 2.29 25.70
CA SER A 365 30.89 1.11 24.87
C SER A 365 30.47 -0.12 25.68
N GLN A 366 29.69 -1.00 25.05
CA GLN A 366 29.11 -2.19 25.70
C GLN A 366 30.15 -3.11 26.36
N ALA A 367 31.28 -3.35 25.69
CA ALA A 367 32.30 -4.28 26.15
C ALA A 367 33.33 -3.65 27.10
N VAL A 368 33.52 -2.33 27.02
CA VAL A 368 34.60 -1.62 27.73
C VAL A 368 34.06 -0.82 28.92
N GLY A 369 32.74 -0.59 28.99
CA GLY A 369 32.10 0.26 29.98
C GLY A 369 32.17 1.74 29.63
N MET A 370 32.10 2.62 30.63
CA MET A 370 32.21 4.07 30.43
C MET A 370 33.62 4.55 30.77
N LYS A 371 34.21 5.32 29.86
CA LYS A 371 35.47 6.04 30.05
C LYS A 371 35.23 7.54 29.94
N ALA A 372 35.35 8.25 31.06
CA ALA A 372 35.39 9.71 31.07
C ALA A 372 36.85 10.16 31.07
N THR A 373 37.28 10.81 30.00
CA THR A 373 38.65 11.36 29.87
C THR A 373 38.69 12.85 30.08
N ARG A 374 39.84 13.34 30.56
CA ARG A 374 40.05 14.78 30.85
C ARG A 374 38.94 15.36 31.73
N ALA A 375 38.53 14.61 32.75
CA ALA A 375 37.50 15.04 33.68
C ALA A 375 38.10 16.05 34.67
N GLY A 376 37.74 17.33 34.51
CA GLY A 376 38.14 18.40 35.43
C GLY A 376 37.19 18.49 36.62
N PHE A 377 37.71 18.42 37.85
CA PHE A 377 36.91 18.50 39.08
C PHE A 377 37.63 19.21 40.21
N TYR A 378 36.86 19.74 41.16
CA TYR A 378 37.37 20.29 42.41
C TYR A 378 37.16 19.29 43.54
N PHE A 379 38.17 19.11 44.38
CA PHE A 379 38.10 18.28 45.57
C PHE A 379 38.66 19.04 46.77
N SER A 380 37.96 18.99 47.91
CA SER A 380 38.41 19.66 49.13
C SER A 380 39.46 18.83 49.84
N ILE A 381 40.68 19.35 49.95
CA ILE A 381 41.75 18.77 50.76
C ILE A 381 41.96 19.69 51.95
N LEU A 382 41.68 19.19 53.16
CA LEU A 382 41.78 19.97 54.41
C LEU A 382 40.97 21.28 54.37
N GLY A 383 39.80 21.27 53.73
CA GLY A 383 38.93 22.45 53.60
C GLY A 383 39.25 23.37 52.42
N ILE A 384 40.32 23.12 51.66
CA ILE A 384 40.72 23.94 50.51
C ILE A 384 40.26 23.25 49.21
N PRO A 385 39.45 23.90 48.36
CA PRO A 385 39.08 23.35 47.06
C PRO A 385 40.28 23.39 46.10
N VAL A 386 40.75 22.22 45.67
CA VAL A 386 41.87 22.08 44.73
C VAL A 386 41.37 21.45 43.43
N TYR A 387 41.83 21.99 42.30
CA TYR A 387 41.49 21.49 40.96
C TYR A 387 42.36 20.29 40.55
N PHE A 388 41.73 19.30 39.94
CA PHE A 388 42.36 18.09 39.41
C PHE A 388 41.78 17.71 38.06
N GLU A 389 42.58 16.95 37.29
CA GLU A 389 42.13 16.29 36.08
C GLU A 389 42.36 14.79 36.20
N ALA A 390 41.41 13.99 35.72
CA ALA A 390 41.54 12.54 35.73
C ALA A 390 40.82 11.86 34.57
N ASP A 391 41.22 10.63 34.30
CA ASP A 391 40.47 9.68 33.48
C ASP A 391 39.73 8.70 34.40
N PHE A 392 38.40 8.70 34.37
CA PHE A 392 37.55 7.77 35.11
C PHE A 392 37.14 6.60 34.22
N TYR A 393 37.27 5.39 34.74
CA TYR A 393 36.89 4.14 34.08
C TYR A 393 35.81 3.45 34.90
N MET A 394 34.72 3.05 34.27
CA MET A 394 33.57 2.41 34.90
C MET A 394 33.27 1.05 34.28
N ASN A 395 32.75 0.14 35.09
CA ASN A 395 32.39 -1.20 34.61
C ASN A 395 31.11 -1.15 33.73
N PRO A 396 30.92 -2.10 32.81
CA PRO A 396 29.72 -2.19 31.98
C PRO A 396 28.40 -2.25 32.76
N GLY A 397 28.39 -2.88 33.94
CA GLY A 397 27.22 -2.98 34.82
C GLY A 397 27.02 -1.79 35.78
N GLY A 398 27.83 -0.74 35.67
CA GLY A 398 27.88 0.37 36.61
C GLY A 398 28.94 0.21 37.71
N GLY A 399 29.20 1.30 38.44
CA GLY A 399 30.29 1.39 39.41
C GLY A 399 31.64 1.79 38.80
N CYS A 400 32.54 2.31 39.65
CA CYS A 400 33.88 2.71 39.23
C CYS A 400 34.82 1.49 39.18
N SER A 401 35.59 1.38 38.09
CA SER A 401 36.65 0.38 37.91
C SER A 401 37.99 0.91 38.40
N LYS A 402 38.38 2.11 37.93
CA LYS A 402 39.59 2.82 38.36
C LYS A 402 39.54 4.29 37.96
N VAL A 403 40.37 5.11 38.61
CA VAL A 403 40.63 6.49 38.21
C VAL A 403 42.12 6.69 38.02
N ASN A 404 42.51 7.35 36.92
CA ASN A 404 43.89 7.77 36.72
C ASN A 404 43.93 9.30 36.81
N LEU A 405 44.58 9.86 37.84
CA LEU A 405 44.82 11.28 37.93
C LEU A 405 45.78 11.67 36.81
N THR A 406 45.40 12.60 35.95
CA THR A 406 46.20 13.05 34.80
C THR A 406 46.74 14.47 34.97
N GLY A 407 46.15 15.26 35.87
CA GLY A 407 46.53 16.64 36.13
C GLY A 407 46.16 17.13 37.53
N GLY A 408 46.70 18.27 37.92
CA GLY A 408 46.57 18.85 39.26
C GLY A 408 47.94 19.04 39.94
N SER A 409 47.94 19.68 41.12
CA SER A 409 49.16 20.01 41.85
C SER A 409 49.98 18.76 42.21
N PHE A 410 51.30 18.81 41.98
CA PHE A 410 52.24 17.73 42.30
C PHE A 410 52.18 17.31 43.78
N LEU A 411 51.97 18.27 44.69
CA LEU A 411 51.86 18.00 46.12
C LEU A 411 50.48 17.46 46.51
N ALA A 412 49.44 17.76 45.73
CA ALA A 412 48.06 17.43 46.07
C ALA A 412 47.60 16.08 45.47
N ARG A 413 48.17 15.65 44.34
CA ARG A 413 47.83 14.37 43.68
C ARG A 413 48.09 13.14 44.56
N PRO A 414 49.23 13.02 45.28
CA PRO A 414 49.46 11.91 46.21
C PRO A 414 48.42 11.85 47.34
N ILE A 415 48.06 13.00 47.88
CA ILE A 415 47.07 13.12 48.95
C ILE A 415 45.70 12.71 48.42
N LEU A 416 45.33 13.18 47.22
CA LEU A 416 44.07 12.82 46.59
C LEU A 416 43.99 11.32 46.29
N ALA A 417 45.06 10.71 45.77
CA ALA A 417 45.09 9.28 45.48
C ALA A 417 44.89 8.40 46.73
N LEU A 418 45.23 8.91 47.91
CA LEU A 418 45.02 8.21 49.18
C LEU A 418 43.57 8.30 49.68
N VAL A 419 42.93 9.47 49.52
CA VAL A 419 41.61 9.76 50.10
C VAL A 419 40.47 9.43 49.15
N LEU A 420 40.66 9.69 47.86
CA LEU A 420 39.64 9.55 46.84
C LEU A 420 39.07 8.11 46.72
N PRO A 421 39.85 7.02 46.84
CA PRO A 421 39.30 5.65 46.80
C PRO A 421 38.15 5.41 47.78
N GLY A 422 38.21 6.00 48.98
CA GLY A 422 37.15 5.90 49.99
C GLY A 422 35.86 6.66 49.64
N VAL A 423 35.93 7.61 48.72
CA VAL A 423 34.79 8.42 48.25
C VAL A 423 34.11 7.80 47.02
N ILE A 424 34.90 7.28 46.08
CA ILE A 424 34.41 6.79 44.79
C ILE A 424 34.33 5.26 44.68
N GLY A 425 34.89 4.53 45.66
CA GLY A 425 34.80 3.07 45.76
C GLY A 425 35.65 2.29 44.75
N CYS A 426 36.71 2.89 44.21
CA CYS A 426 37.62 2.23 43.25
C CYS A 426 39.07 2.71 43.42
N PRO A 427 40.06 1.95 42.92
CA PRO A 427 41.46 2.35 42.94
C PRO A 427 41.74 3.67 42.19
N VAL A 428 42.62 4.49 42.75
CA VAL A 428 43.08 5.75 42.16
C VAL A 428 44.58 5.67 41.91
N ASN A 429 44.98 5.85 40.65
CA ASN A 429 46.37 5.85 40.20
C ASN A 429 46.80 7.28 39.85
N ILE A 430 48.11 7.54 39.89
CA ILE A 430 48.75 8.83 39.55
C ILE A 430 49.58 8.67 38.28
#